data_AF-A0A0C5W0V3-F1
#
_entry.id   AF-A0A0C5W0V3-F1
#
_cell.length_a   1.000
_cell.length_b   1.000
_cell.length_c   1.000
_cell.angle_alpha   90.00
_cell.angle_beta   90.00
_cell.angle_gamma   90.00
#
_symmetry.space_group_name_H-M   'P 1'
#
loop_
_entity.id
_entity.type
_entity.pdbx_description
1 polymer ?
#
loop_
_entity_poly.entity_id
_entity_poly.type
_entity_poly.pdbx_seq_one_letter_code
_entity_poly.pdbx_strand_id
1 'polypeptide(L)'
;MPFHAVHSDVVGRKDLTEKYLKRGLSEKQAEYASLIELLDQNVGKINNALKDPNGDGDFSDDITNNTLFIFYSDIGGLVDNVPLKGKKGSLDEGGIRVPLIFRFPNVIKKNSVSNQAVHCIDFLPTLADFAGVDIASLQKANGEKAIYDGASFARILQGKQKRIERDNLFWHLPGYMDERFSPTTLIQKRIGNAYYKLFYFYETEEFALYNLKKDLGEKDNLLEKPTSKNMKIALKMNADMLAWLKANMAPTGTFIKNGNTVPYPKADAVSKYKQ
;
A
#
# COMPACT_ATOMS: atom_id res chain seq x y z
N MET A 1 -5.05 7.88 -15.23
CA MET A 1 -4.74 6.96 -16.34
C MET A 1 -4.17 5.68 -15.77
N PRO A 2 -4.88 4.54 -15.83
CA PRO A 2 -4.35 3.25 -15.41
C PRO A 2 -3.44 2.70 -16.51
N PHE A 3 -2.12 2.74 -16.31
CA PHE A 3 -1.17 2.17 -17.25
C PHE A 3 -1.04 0.66 -17.04
N HIS A 4 -0.91 -0.09 -18.14
CA HIS A 4 -0.54 -1.50 -18.06
C HIS A 4 0.97 -1.68 -17.76
N ALA A 5 1.80 -0.74 -18.22
CA ALA A 5 3.20 -0.69 -17.80
C ALA A 5 3.30 -0.52 -16.28
N VAL A 6 4.16 -1.25 -15.55
CA VAL A 6 5.25 -2.13 -16.01
C VAL A 6 4.95 -3.61 -15.77
N HIS A 7 3.69 -4.03 -15.96
CA HIS A 7 3.27 -5.42 -15.77
C HIS A 7 4.08 -6.39 -16.65
N SER A 8 4.10 -7.68 -16.27
CA SER A 8 4.66 -8.74 -17.11
C SER A 8 4.04 -8.73 -18.51
N ASP A 9 4.77 -9.30 -19.47
CA ASP A 9 4.34 -9.49 -20.86
C ASP A 9 4.25 -8.20 -21.69
N VAL A 10 4.72 -7.08 -21.13
CA VAL A 10 4.96 -5.83 -21.86
C VAL A 10 6.44 -5.75 -22.21
N VAL A 11 6.77 -5.58 -23.48
CA VAL A 11 8.16 -5.40 -23.92
C VAL A 11 8.54 -3.92 -23.96
N GLY A 12 9.78 -3.66 -23.55
CA GLY A 12 10.40 -2.35 -23.62
C GLY A 12 10.51 -1.81 -25.04
N ARG A 13 10.56 -0.49 -25.19
CA ARG A 13 11.05 0.11 -26.45
C ARG A 13 12.51 -0.26 -26.65
N LYS A 14 12.86 -0.75 -27.84
CA LYS A 14 14.21 -1.25 -28.15
C LYS A 14 15.33 -0.25 -27.83
N ASP A 15 15.14 1.02 -28.17
CA ASP A 15 16.12 2.08 -27.91
C ASP A 15 16.38 2.30 -26.41
N LEU A 16 15.33 2.21 -25.59
CA LEU A 16 15.45 2.30 -24.13
C LEU A 16 16.08 1.03 -23.56
N THR A 17 15.70 -0.16 -24.03
CA THR A 17 16.32 -1.41 -23.60
C THR A 17 17.83 -1.41 -23.90
N GLU A 18 18.23 -1.02 -25.11
CA GLU A 18 19.65 -0.89 -25.50
C GLU A 18 20.41 0.10 -24.62
N LYS A 19 19.79 1.23 -24.27
CA LYS A 19 20.36 2.21 -23.32
C LYS A 19 20.69 1.54 -21.98
N TYR A 20 19.82 0.71 -21.43
CA TYR A 20 20.04 0.04 -20.16
C TYR A 20 20.98 -1.17 -20.25
N LEU A 21 21.00 -1.89 -21.38
CA LEU A 21 22.01 -2.92 -21.66
C LEU A 21 23.42 -2.32 -21.70
N LYS A 22 23.60 -1.17 -22.37
CA LYS A 22 24.89 -0.44 -22.39
C LYS A 22 25.34 0.05 -21.00
N ARG A 23 24.41 0.14 -20.04
CA ARG A 23 24.70 0.44 -18.63
C ARG A 23 25.08 -0.78 -17.80
N GLY A 24 25.12 -1.98 -18.40
CA GLY A 24 25.54 -3.22 -17.75
C GLY A 24 24.42 -3.94 -16.99
N LEU A 25 23.15 -3.61 -17.23
CA LEU A 25 22.04 -4.38 -16.67
C LEU A 25 21.85 -5.71 -17.42
N SER A 26 21.41 -6.74 -16.71
CA SER A 26 20.93 -7.98 -17.37
C SER A 26 19.73 -7.67 -18.27
N GLU A 27 19.47 -8.52 -19.26
CA GLU A 27 18.37 -8.35 -20.23
C GLU A 27 17.02 -8.06 -19.55
N LYS A 28 16.62 -8.91 -18.60
CA LYS A 28 15.38 -8.74 -17.84
C LYS A 28 15.34 -7.41 -17.05
N GLN A 29 16.45 -6.99 -16.45
CA GLN A 29 16.52 -5.72 -15.73
C GLN A 29 16.48 -4.52 -16.70
N ALA A 30 17.13 -4.63 -17.85
CA ALA A 30 17.14 -3.60 -18.88
C ALA A 30 15.75 -3.40 -19.48
N GLU A 31 15.02 -4.49 -19.77
CA GLU A 31 13.63 -4.44 -20.19
C GLU A 31 12.74 -3.78 -19.13
N TYR A 32 12.83 -4.22 -17.87
CA TYR A 32 12.03 -3.64 -16.80
C TYR A 32 12.32 -2.13 -16.59
N ALA A 33 13.59 -1.74 -16.60
CA ALA A 33 14.00 -0.34 -16.51
C ALA A 33 13.51 0.49 -17.71
N SER A 34 13.52 -0.08 -18.91
CA SER A 34 13.01 0.58 -20.11
C SER A 34 11.50 0.87 -20.02
N LEU A 35 10.71 -0.02 -19.40
CA LEU A 35 9.28 0.19 -19.19
C LEU A 35 9.03 1.28 -18.16
N ILE A 36 9.86 1.36 -17.11
CA ILE A 36 9.79 2.45 -16.12
C ILE A 36 10.08 3.79 -16.80
N GLU A 37 11.13 3.89 -17.62
CA GLU A 37 11.44 5.12 -18.34
C GLU A 37 10.34 5.47 -19.35
N LEU A 38 9.74 4.48 -20.03
CA LEU A 38 8.60 4.72 -20.91
C LEU A 38 7.37 5.25 -20.14
N LEU A 39 7.09 4.70 -18.96
CA LEU A 39 6.04 5.20 -18.08
C LEU A 39 6.30 6.66 -17.68
N ASP A 40 7.54 6.97 -17.28
CA ASP A 40 7.95 8.33 -16.91
C ASP A 40 7.78 9.31 -18.09
N GLN A 41 8.21 8.94 -19.29
CA GLN A 41 8.00 9.74 -20.51
C GLN A 41 6.51 9.99 -20.78
N ASN A 42 5.65 8.99 -20.58
CA ASN A 42 4.21 9.14 -20.77
C ASN A 42 3.55 9.99 -19.67
N VAL A 43 4.03 9.92 -18.44
CA VAL A 43 3.63 10.86 -17.38
C VAL A 43 4.03 12.30 -17.76
N GLY A 44 5.23 12.48 -18.32
CA GLY A 44 5.67 13.77 -18.86
C GLY A 44 4.75 14.30 -19.96
N LYS A 45 4.32 13.45 -20.89
CA LYS A 45 3.34 13.82 -21.93
C LYS A 45 2.01 14.27 -21.35
N ILE A 46 1.48 13.57 -20.34
CA ILE A 46 0.24 13.98 -19.65
C ILE A 46 0.43 15.36 -19.02
N ASN A 47 1.55 15.59 -18.33
CA ASN A 47 1.81 16.89 -17.73
C ASN A 47 1.95 18.00 -18.79
N ASN A 48 2.59 17.73 -19.93
CA ASN A 48 2.70 18.69 -21.01
C ASN A 48 1.34 19.01 -21.64
N ALA A 49 0.48 18.00 -21.84
CA ALA A 49 -0.89 18.20 -22.33
C ALA A 49 -1.78 18.98 -21.34
N LEU A 50 -1.48 18.94 -20.04
CA LEU A 50 -2.15 19.81 -19.06
C LEU A 50 -1.60 21.23 -19.06
N LYS A 51 -0.35 21.41 -19.50
CA LYS A 51 0.34 22.69 -19.53
C LYS A 51 0.01 23.51 -20.79
N ASP A 52 -0.19 22.81 -21.89
CA ASP A 52 -0.63 23.34 -23.20
C ASP A 52 -1.75 22.43 -23.73
N PRO A 53 -3.00 22.62 -23.26
CA PRO A 53 -4.13 21.79 -23.67
C PRO A 53 -4.50 21.90 -25.14
N ASN A 54 -4.24 23.04 -25.79
CA ASN A 54 -4.61 23.28 -27.17
C ASN A 54 -3.48 22.93 -28.19
N GLY A 55 -2.24 22.82 -27.72
CA GLY A 55 -1.07 22.39 -28.48
C GLY A 55 -0.42 23.48 -29.34
N ASP A 56 -0.66 24.77 -29.09
CA ASP A 56 -0.16 25.89 -29.89
C ASP A 56 1.21 26.42 -29.42
N GLY A 57 1.73 25.92 -28.30
CA GLY A 57 3.00 26.35 -27.71
C GLY A 57 2.93 27.60 -26.84
N ASP A 58 1.74 28.21 -26.69
CA ASP A 58 1.42 29.14 -25.63
C ASP A 58 1.02 28.36 -24.35
N PHE A 59 1.21 28.99 -23.18
CA PHE A 59 0.87 28.41 -21.88
C PHE A 59 -0.16 29.26 -21.14
N SER A 60 -0.86 30.16 -21.83
CA SER A 60 -1.88 31.02 -21.24
C SER A 60 -3.11 30.23 -20.75
N ASP A 61 -3.35 29.04 -21.30
CA ASP A 61 -4.38 28.08 -20.91
C ASP A 61 -3.87 26.93 -20.03
N ASP A 62 -2.69 27.07 -19.42
CA ASP A 62 -2.12 26.11 -18.48
C ASP A 62 -3.06 25.83 -17.29
N ILE A 63 -3.53 24.58 -17.19
CA ILE A 63 -4.42 24.14 -16.11
C ILE A 63 -3.69 23.37 -14.99
N THR A 64 -2.36 23.22 -15.06
CA THR A 64 -1.58 22.44 -14.09
C THR A 64 -1.66 23.00 -12.67
N ASN A 65 -1.81 24.31 -12.51
CA ASN A 65 -1.95 24.95 -11.19
C ASN A 65 -3.28 24.65 -10.49
N ASN A 66 -4.32 24.31 -11.26
CA ASN A 66 -5.64 23.93 -10.74
C ASN A 66 -5.91 22.42 -10.88
N THR A 67 -4.87 21.61 -11.13
CA THR A 67 -4.98 20.17 -11.30
C THR A 67 -4.29 19.44 -10.16
N LEU A 68 -5.04 18.64 -9.41
CA LEU A 68 -4.47 17.65 -8.50
C LEU A 68 -3.91 16.48 -9.30
N PHE A 69 -2.60 16.30 -9.26
CA PHE A 69 -1.91 15.19 -9.88
C PHE A 69 -1.51 14.15 -8.83
N ILE A 70 -1.85 12.87 -9.08
CA ILE A 70 -1.54 11.74 -8.20
C ILE A 70 -0.81 10.67 -9.02
N PHE A 71 0.39 10.30 -8.58
CA PHE A 71 1.10 9.12 -9.06
C PHE A 71 1.07 8.05 -7.96
N TYR A 72 0.68 6.83 -8.31
CA TYR A 72 0.50 5.70 -7.39
C TYR A 72 0.74 4.38 -8.13
N SER A 73 1.30 3.39 -7.44
CA SER A 73 1.34 1.98 -7.91
C SER A 73 0.33 1.16 -7.11
N ASP A 74 -0.36 0.22 -7.74
CA ASP A 74 -1.35 -0.65 -7.11
C ASP A 74 -0.71 -1.64 -6.12
N ILE A 75 0.48 -2.13 -6.45
CA ILE A 75 1.24 -3.12 -5.68
C ILE A 75 2.76 -2.93 -5.90
N GLY A 76 3.55 -3.63 -5.08
CA GLY A 76 5.00 -3.69 -5.19
C GLY A 76 5.51 -4.32 -6.49
N GLY A 77 6.80 -4.14 -6.78
CA GLY A 77 7.42 -4.60 -8.03
C GLY A 77 7.54 -6.13 -8.11
N LEU A 78 7.68 -6.65 -9.34
CA LEU A 78 7.96 -8.06 -9.62
C LEU A 78 9.44 -8.45 -9.45
N VAL A 79 10.32 -7.45 -9.48
CA VAL A 79 11.77 -7.58 -9.30
C VAL A 79 12.17 -7.25 -7.85
N ASP A 80 13.47 -7.09 -7.61
CA ASP A 80 13.99 -6.72 -6.29
C ASP A 80 13.45 -5.36 -5.83
N ASN A 81 12.88 -5.34 -4.62
CA ASN A 81 12.37 -4.12 -3.97
C ASN A 81 13.29 -3.64 -2.83
N VAL A 82 14.60 -3.90 -2.95
CA VAL A 82 15.61 -3.59 -1.92
C VAL A 82 15.50 -2.11 -1.49
N PRO A 83 15.51 -1.80 -0.17
CA PRO A 83 15.81 -2.69 0.96
C PRO A 83 14.59 -3.44 1.54
N LEU A 84 13.42 -3.36 0.90
CA LEU A 84 12.19 -3.97 1.37
C LEU A 84 12.20 -5.49 1.14
N LYS A 85 11.58 -6.25 2.04
CA LYS A 85 11.38 -7.69 1.89
C LYS A 85 10.16 -7.98 1.04
N GLY A 86 10.23 -9.05 0.26
CA GLY A 86 9.14 -9.49 -0.58
C GLY A 86 8.99 -8.67 -1.86
N LYS A 87 7.94 -9.01 -2.59
CA LYS A 87 7.61 -8.50 -3.92
C LYS A 87 6.12 -8.65 -4.18
N LYS A 88 5.64 -8.31 -5.38
CA LYS A 88 4.25 -8.57 -5.80
C LYS A 88 3.82 -9.99 -5.40
N GLY A 89 2.69 -10.06 -4.69
CA GLY A 89 2.18 -11.31 -4.15
C GLY A 89 2.66 -11.63 -2.73
N SER A 90 3.10 -10.64 -1.95
CA SER A 90 3.42 -10.77 -0.53
C SER A 90 2.83 -9.60 0.26
N LEU A 91 2.64 -9.78 1.56
CA LEU A 91 2.19 -8.73 2.48
C LEU A 91 3.36 -8.04 3.22
N ASP A 92 4.60 -8.45 2.94
CA ASP A 92 5.81 -7.74 3.33
C ASP A 92 5.88 -6.36 2.62
N GLU A 93 6.71 -5.44 3.12
CA GLU A 93 6.82 -4.06 2.65
C GLU A 93 7.10 -3.98 1.14
N GLY A 94 7.89 -4.91 0.58
CA GLY A 94 8.18 -4.95 -0.86
C GLY A 94 6.99 -5.35 -1.71
N GLY A 95 5.94 -5.93 -1.13
CA GLY A 95 4.68 -6.27 -1.81
C GLY A 95 3.60 -5.20 -1.71
N ILE A 96 3.55 -4.45 -0.60
CA ILE A 96 2.44 -3.50 -0.31
C ILE A 96 2.86 -2.04 -0.19
N ARG A 97 4.15 -1.74 0.01
CA ARG A 97 4.64 -0.35 0.08
C ARG A 97 5.01 0.12 -1.32
N VAL A 98 4.29 1.14 -1.77
CA VAL A 98 4.32 1.62 -3.16
C VAL A 98 4.70 3.09 -3.24
N PRO A 99 5.26 3.55 -4.39
CA PRO A 99 5.48 4.97 -4.62
C PRO A 99 4.14 5.72 -4.64
N LEU A 100 4.11 6.87 -3.97
CA LEU A 100 2.96 7.76 -3.94
C LEU A 100 3.42 9.21 -3.98
N ILE A 101 2.95 9.96 -4.98
CA ILE A 101 3.24 11.38 -5.15
C ILE A 101 1.93 12.12 -5.34
N PHE A 102 1.73 13.16 -4.53
CA PHE A 102 0.67 14.14 -4.71
C PHE A 102 1.28 15.47 -5.11
N ARG A 103 0.77 16.09 -6.17
CA ARG A 103 1.13 17.45 -6.58
C ARG A 103 -0.16 18.25 -6.79
N PHE A 104 -0.33 19.28 -5.98
CA PHE A 104 -1.38 20.27 -6.18
C PHE A 104 -0.80 21.65 -5.86
N PRO A 105 -0.40 22.43 -6.89
CA PRO A 105 0.23 23.73 -6.68
C PRO A 105 -0.61 24.64 -5.78
N ASN A 106 0.06 25.47 -4.97
CA ASN A 106 -0.54 26.39 -3.99
C ASN A 106 -1.33 25.74 -2.83
N VAL A 107 -1.62 24.44 -2.90
CA VAL A 107 -2.30 23.68 -1.85
C VAL A 107 -1.34 22.77 -1.08
N ILE A 108 -0.44 22.09 -1.79
CA ILE A 108 0.54 21.16 -1.23
C ILE A 108 1.94 21.80 -1.29
N LYS A 109 2.66 21.77 -0.17
CA LYS A 109 4.02 22.30 -0.10
C LYS A 109 4.95 21.52 -1.05
N LYS A 110 5.58 22.23 -1.98
CA LYS A 110 6.59 21.68 -2.91
C LYS A 110 7.74 21.02 -2.13
N ASN A 111 8.32 19.95 -2.70
CA ASN A 111 9.49 19.24 -2.17
C ASN A 111 9.34 18.82 -0.70
N SER A 112 8.13 18.39 -0.30
CA SER A 112 7.86 17.89 1.04
C SER A 112 7.70 16.36 1.03
N VAL A 113 8.03 15.73 2.16
CA VAL A 113 7.94 14.28 2.37
C VAL A 113 7.14 14.03 3.65
N SER A 114 6.20 13.08 3.59
CA SER A 114 5.46 12.61 4.74
C SER A 114 5.75 11.13 5.00
N ASN A 115 5.99 10.79 6.27
CA ASN A 115 6.12 9.41 6.74
C ASN A 115 4.81 8.88 7.37
N GLN A 116 3.69 9.56 7.14
CA GLN A 116 2.38 9.06 7.53
C GLN A 116 1.98 7.93 6.58
N ALA A 117 1.73 6.74 7.12
CA ALA A 117 1.19 5.62 6.35
C ALA A 117 -0.23 5.96 5.88
N VAL A 118 -0.44 5.81 4.58
CA VAL A 118 -1.72 5.95 3.87
C VAL A 118 -2.00 4.66 3.10
N HIS A 119 -3.26 4.41 2.79
CA HIS A 119 -3.71 3.24 2.05
C HIS A 119 -4.66 3.69 0.93
N CYS A 120 -4.86 2.88 -0.12
CA CYS A 120 -5.71 3.27 -1.26
C CYS A 120 -7.15 3.59 -0.85
N ILE A 121 -7.66 2.95 0.21
CA ILE A 121 -8.98 3.24 0.80
C ILE A 121 -9.10 4.69 1.30
N ASP A 122 -7.98 5.33 1.64
CA ASP A 122 -7.94 6.72 2.12
C ASP A 122 -8.08 7.73 0.95
N PHE A 123 -7.97 7.29 -0.31
CA PHE A 123 -8.00 8.20 -1.46
C PHE A 123 -9.39 8.78 -1.67
N LEU A 124 -10.44 7.96 -1.57
CA LEU A 124 -11.81 8.44 -1.76
C LEU A 124 -12.20 9.58 -0.79
N PRO A 125 -12.06 9.44 0.55
CA PRO A 125 -12.31 10.56 1.47
C PRO A 125 -11.39 11.76 1.23
N THR A 126 -10.13 11.53 0.85
CA THR A 126 -9.20 12.62 0.55
C THR A 126 -9.60 13.41 -0.71
N LEU A 127 -10.06 12.72 -1.75
CA LEU A 127 -10.53 13.34 -2.99
C LEU A 127 -11.86 14.06 -2.77
N ALA A 128 -12.76 13.50 -1.96
CA ALA A 128 -14.00 14.16 -1.58
C ALA A 128 -13.73 15.50 -0.87
N ASP A 129 -12.79 15.54 0.08
CA ASP A 129 -12.35 16.77 0.74
C ASP A 129 -11.82 17.82 -0.25
N PHE A 130 -10.98 17.41 -1.22
CA PHE A 130 -10.48 18.34 -2.24
C PHE A 130 -11.58 18.84 -3.18
N ALA A 131 -12.60 18.02 -3.43
CA ALA A 131 -13.75 18.39 -4.25
C ALA A 131 -14.81 19.19 -3.49
N GLY A 132 -14.67 19.38 -2.17
CA GLY A 132 -15.68 20.03 -1.33
C GLY A 132 -16.95 19.18 -1.14
N VAL A 133 -16.84 17.86 -1.30
CA VAL A 133 -17.94 16.90 -1.17
C VAL A 133 -17.90 16.27 0.22
N ASP A 134 -19.02 16.32 0.94
CA ASP A 134 -19.17 15.55 2.18
C ASP A 134 -19.31 14.06 1.84
N ILE A 135 -18.30 13.26 2.18
CA ILE A 135 -18.33 11.81 1.93
C ILE A 135 -19.51 11.11 2.62
N ALA A 136 -20.03 11.64 3.73
CA ALA A 136 -21.18 11.07 4.42
C ALA A 136 -22.50 11.24 3.64
N SER A 137 -22.53 12.16 2.68
CA SER A 137 -23.67 12.38 1.78
C SER A 137 -23.69 11.41 0.59
N LEU A 138 -22.57 10.72 0.32
CA LEU A 138 -22.47 9.79 -0.80
C LEU A 138 -23.27 8.51 -0.52
N GLN A 139 -23.96 8.05 -1.56
CA GLN A 139 -24.78 6.83 -1.53
C GLN A 139 -24.23 5.81 -2.51
N LYS A 140 -24.47 4.54 -2.22
CA LYS A 140 -24.28 3.45 -3.18
C LYS A 140 -25.30 3.60 -4.32
N ALA A 141 -25.05 2.93 -5.45
CA ALA A 141 -25.97 2.94 -6.61
C ALA A 141 -27.40 2.46 -6.27
N ASN A 142 -27.56 1.65 -5.22
CA ASN A 142 -28.86 1.18 -4.73
C ASN A 142 -29.51 2.11 -3.69
N GLY A 143 -28.97 3.31 -3.45
CA GLY A 143 -29.51 4.32 -2.51
C GLY A 143 -29.12 4.10 -1.04
N GLU A 144 -28.40 3.03 -0.71
CA GLU A 144 -27.92 2.81 0.65
C GLU A 144 -26.79 3.76 1.03
N LYS A 145 -26.70 4.09 2.32
CA LYS A 145 -25.55 4.79 2.87
C LYS A 145 -24.28 3.97 2.66
N ALA A 146 -23.26 4.60 2.08
CA ALA A 146 -21.95 3.97 1.93
C ALA A 146 -21.19 4.01 3.27
N ILE A 147 -20.48 2.92 3.57
CA ILE A 147 -19.55 2.82 4.69
C ILE A 147 -18.15 2.80 4.09
N TYR A 148 -17.26 3.62 4.63
CA TYR A 148 -15.90 3.80 4.13
C TYR A 148 -14.90 3.49 5.24
N ASP A 149 -13.93 2.63 4.94
CA ASP A 149 -12.86 2.26 5.88
C ASP A 149 -11.70 3.27 5.92
N GLY A 150 -11.58 4.08 4.86
CA GLY A 150 -10.52 5.07 4.74
C GLY A 150 -10.80 6.33 5.52
N ALA A 151 -9.72 7.08 5.80
CA ALA A 151 -9.81 8.41 6.39
C ALA A 151 -9.10 9.43 5.50
N SER A 152 -9.60 10.66 5.46
CA SER A 152 -8.96 11.71 4.68
C SER A 152 -7.59 12.08 5.24
N PHE A 153 -6.62 12.26 4.36
CA PHE A 153 -5.32 12.87 4.67
C PHE A 153 -5.10 14.20 3.94
N ALA A 154 -6.16 14.84 3.42
CA ALA A 154 -6.08 16.13 2.75
C ALA A 154 -5.44 17.21 3.64
N ARG A 155 -5.81 17.24 4.93
CA ARG A 155 -5.19 18.16 5.91
C ARG A 155 -3.70 17.91 6.13
N ILE A 156 -3.23 16.68 5.92
CA ILE A 156 -1.80 16.35 5.99
C ILE A 156 -1.08 16.88 4.76
N LEU A 157 -1.65 16.69 3.57
CA LEU A 157 -1.13 17.24 2.32
C LEU A 157 -1.04 18.78 2.36
N GLN A 158 -2.00 19.43 3.01
CA GLN A 158 -2.02 20.88 3.25
C GLN A 158 -1.07 21.34 4.38
N GLY A 159 -0.36 20.43 5.05
CA GLY A 159 0.51 20.76 6.19
C GLY A 159 -0.21 21.19 7.47
N LYS A 160 -1.54 21.03 7.53
CA LYS A 160 -2.40 21.41 8.67
C LYS A 160 -2.51 20.31 9.73
N GLN A 161 -2.02 19.12 9.43
CA GLN A 161 -2.11 17.95 10.31
C GLN A 161 -0.92 17.02 10.10
N LYS A 162 -0.48 16.34 11.17
CA LYS A 162 0.65 15.40 11.10
C LYS A 162 0.22 13.95 10.98
N ARG A 163 -1.02 13.62 11.34
CA ARG A 163 -1.49 12.23 11.50
C ARG A 163 -2.91 12.08 11.00
N ILE A 164 -3.17 11.00 10.29
CA ILE A 164 -4.52 10.60 9.89
C ILE A 164 -5.31 10.16 11.14
N GLU A 165 -6.63 10.25 11.08
CA GLU A 165 -7.51 9.95 12.24
C GLU A 165 -7.78 8.45 12.45
N ARG A 166 -7.30 7.58 11.55
CA ARG A 166 -7.37 6.11 11.74
C ARG A 166 -6.14 5.54 12.44
N ASP A 167 -6.37 4.53 13.28
CA ASP A 167 -5.32 3.90 14.09
C ASP A 167 -4.62 2.72 13.40
N ASN A 168 -5.38 1.90 12.68
CA ASN A 168 -4.95 0.60 12.16
C ASN A 168 -5.13 0.51 10.64
N LEU A 169 -4.34 -0.33 9.99
CA LEU A 169 -4.60 -0.86 8.65
C LEU A 169 -4.64 -2.37 8.73
N PHE A 170 -5.49 -2.97 7.90
CA PHE A 170 -5.68 -4.41 7.85
C PHE A 170 -5.54 -4.89 6.41
N TRP A 171 -4.86 -6.01 6.23
CA TRP A 171 -4.86 -6.78 4.99
C TRP A 171 -5.30 -8.19 5.33
N HIS A 172 -6.20 -8.73 4.52
CA HIS A 172 -6.74 -10.05 4.75
C HIS A 172 -6.85 -10.78 3.41
N LEU A 173 -6.01 -11.79 3.23
CA LEU A 173 -5.97 -12.62 2.05
C LEU A 173 -6.15 -14.07 2.51
N PRO A 174 -7.41 -14.55 2.64
CA PRO A 174 -7.73 -15.86 3.20
C PRO A 174 -7.61 -17.02 2.20
N GLY A 175 -6.92 -16.82 1.08
CA GLY A 175 -6.78 -17.78 0.00
C GLY A 175 -5.34 -17.84 -0.51
N TYR A 176 -5.09 -18.86 -1.33
CA TYR A 176 -3.84 -18.99 -2.07
C TYR A 176 -3.93 -18.17 -3.35
N MET A 177 -2.80 -17.60 -3.77
CA MET A 177 -2.69 -16.99 -5.10
C MET A 177 -2.06 -18.00 -6.06
N ASP A 178 -0.77 -18.23 -5.89
CA ASP A 178 0.03 -19.29 -6.50
C ASP A 178 1.13 -19.65 -5.48
N GLU A 179 2.27 -20.15 -5.92
CA GLU A 179 3.43 -20.43 -5.05
C GLU A 179 3.92 -19.23 -4.23
N ARG A 180 3.52 -18.00 -4.57
CA ARG A 180 3.97 -16.77 -3.90
C ARG A 180 3.23 -16.45 -2.61
N PHE A 181 2.01 -16.97 -2.40
CA PHE A 181 1.18 -16.50 -1.30
C PHE A 181 0.30 -17.60 -0.68
N SER A 182 0.38 -17.70 0.65
CA SER A 182 -0.47 -18.55 1.48
C SER A 182 -1.42 -17.70 2.35
N PRO A 183 -2.58 -18.25 2.77
CA PRO A 183 -3.58 -17.50 3.51
C PRO A 183 -2.99 -16.77 4.73
N THR A 184 -3.16 -15.45 4.77
CA THR A 184 -2.51 -14.57 5.76
C THR A 184 -3.40 -13.38 6.10
N THR A 185 -3.41 -12.99 7.37
CA THR A 185 -3.93 -11.70 7.83
C THR A 185 -2.81 -10.86 8.41
N LEU A 186 -2.85 -9.56 8.17
CA LEU A 186 -1.88 -8.59 8.65
C LEU A 186 -2.62 -7.39 9.26
N ILE A 187 -2.16 -6.96 10.43
CA ILE A 187 -2.49 -5.65 11.00
C ILE A 187 -1.23 -4.78 11.06
N GLN A 188 -1.33 -3.54 10.59
CA GLN A 188 -0.35 -2.49 10.85
C GLN A 188 -0.93 -1.48 11.85
N LYS A 189 -0.19 -1.21 12.92
CA LYS A 189 -0.60 -0.29 13.98
C LYS A 189 0.51 0.69 14.33
N ARG A 190 0.16 1.96 14.56
CA ARG A 190 1.10 2.95 15.10
C ARG A 190 1.20 2.79 16.62
N ILE A 191 2.42 2.70 17.15
CA ILE A 191 2.71 2.71 18.59
C ILE A 191 3.84 3.70 18.86
N GLY A 192 3.50 4.82 19.52
CA GLY A 192 4.41 5.94 19.68
C GLY A 192 4.75 6.60 18.33
N ASN A 193 6.03 6.58 17.96
CA ASN A 193 6.52 7.11 16.69
C ASN A 193 6.89 6.03 15.66
N ALA A 194 6.55 4.77 15.92
CA ALA A 194 6.83 3.64 15.04
C ALA A 194 5.54 2.99 14.53
N TYR A 195 5.64 2.35 13.37
CA TYR A 195 4.63 1.40 12.90
C TYR A 195 5.10 -0.02 13.21
N TYR A 196 4.18 -0.83 13.71
CA TYR A 196 4.37 -2.26 13.89
C TYR A 196 3.48 -3.00 12.90
N LYS A 197 3.98 -4.13 12.39
CA LYS A 197 3.22 -5.09 11.57
C LYS A 197 3.15 -6.42 12.30
N LEU A 198 1.95 -6.94 12.48
CA LEU A 198 1.72 -8.28 13.03
C LEU A 198 1.03 -9.13 11.96
N PHE A 199 1.72 -10.18 11.53
CA PHE A 199 1.21 -11.21 10.63
C PHE A 199 0.58 -12.34 11.42
N TYR A 200 -0.44 -12.97 10.85
CA TYR A 200 -0.94 -14.29 11.23
C TYR A 200 -1.03 -15.17 9.98
N PHE A 201 -0.31 -16.28 10.00
CA PHE A 201 -0.25 -17.26 8.91
C PHE A 201 -1.20 -18.42 9.26
N TYR A 202 -2.21 -18.67 8.42
CA TYR A 202 -3.23 -19.67 8.74
C TYR A 202 -2.71 -21.11 8.63
N GLU A 203 -1.75 -21.38 7.73
CA GLU A 203 -1.18 -22.73 7.54
C GLU A 203 -0.41 -23.24 8.75
N THR A 204 0.35 -22.36 9.40
CA THR A 204 1.23 -22.72 10.52
C THR A 204 0.68 -22.26 11.88
N GLU A 205 -0.41 -21.50 11.86
CA GLU A 205 -0.97 -20.79 13.02
C GLU A 205 0.08 -19.92 13.75
N GLU A 206 1.08 -19.42 13.01
CA GLU A 206 2.19 -18.61 13.53
C GLU A 206 1.95 -17.12 13.38
N PHE A 207 2.65 -16.36 14.21
CA PHE A 207 2.69 -14.91 14.17
C PHE A 207 4.11 -14.41 13.91
N ALA A 208 4.23 -13.29 13.21
CA ALA A 208 5.47 -12.54 13.09
C ALA A 208 5.21 -11.06 13.38
N LEU A 209 6.05 -10.45 14.23
CA LEU A 209 5.95 -9.04 14.62
C LEU A 209 7.19 -8.26 14.17
N TYR A 210 6.99 -7.17 13.43
CA TYR A 210 8.08 -6.30 12.96
C TYR A 210 7.87 -4.85 13.40
N ASN A 211 8.97 -4.12 13.59
CA ASN A 211 8.98 -2.68 13.86
C ASN A 211 9.60 -1.92 12.67
N LEU A 212 8.75 -1.36 11.83
CA LEU A 212 9.14 -0.74 10.56
C LEU A 212 10.01 0.52 10.69
N LYS A 213 10.07 1.12 11.89
CA LYS A 213 10.97 2.25 12.12
C LYS A 213 12.42 1.78 12.27
N LYS A 214 12.63 0.59 12.83
CA LYS A 214 13.96 0.03 13.09
C LYS A 214 14.40 -0.94 12.00
N ASP A 215 13.43 -1.65 11.43
CA ASP A 215 13.67 -2.71 10.47
C ASP A 215 12.62 -2.62 9.36
N LEU A 216 12.99 -1.88 8.31
CA LEU A 216 12.13 -1.71 7.13
C LEU A 216 12.17 -2.91 6.20
N GLY A 217 13.19 -3.76 6.34
CA GLY A 217 13.33 -4.99 5.56
C GLY A 217 12.64 -6.17 6.20
N GLU A 218 11.93 -6.01 7.34
CA GLU A 218 11.21 -7.08 8.04
C GLU A 218 12.05 -8.35 8.21
N LYS A 219 13.30 -8.16 8.62
CA LYS A 219 14.31 -9.20 8.85
C LYS A 219 14.25 -9.74 10.27
N ASP A 220 13.96 -8.89 11.25
CA ASP A 220 14.04 -9.22 12.68
C ASP A 220 12.64 -9.48 13.25
N ASN A 221 12.21 -10.75 13.24
CA ASN A 221 10.94 -11.14 13.86
C ASN A 221 11.04 -11.03 15.39
N LEU A 222 10.34 -10.04 15.95
CA LEU A 222 10.36 -9.71 17.38
C LEU A 222 9.71 -10.78 18.28
N LEU A 223 9.08 -11.81 17.71
CA LEU A 223 8.49 -12.95 18.43
C LEU A 223 9.42 -14.16 18.53
N GLU A 224 10.57 -14.18 17.84
CA GLU A 224 11.57 -15.26 18.01
C GLU A 224 12.27 -15.18 19.37
N LYS A 225 12.56 -13.95 19.83
CA LYS A 225 13.12 -13.66 21.16
C LYS A 225 12.37 -12.48 21.79
N PRO A 226 11.12 -12.69 22.23
CA PRO A 226 10.26 -11.59 22.60
C PRO A 226 10.59 -11.02 23.98
N THR A 227 10.67 -9.70 24.05
CA THR A 227 10.62 -9.00 25.33
C THR A 227 9.18 -8.94 25.85
N SER A 228 8.97 -8.67 27.15
CA SER A 228 7.62 -8.43 27.70
C SER A 228 6.87 -7.31 26.96
N LYS A 229 7.61 -6.32 26.43
CA LYS A 229 7.04 -5.26 25.59
C LYS A 229 6.54 -5.79 24.25
N ASN A 230 7.32 -6.62 23.56
CA ASN A 230 6.92 -7.23 22.29
C ASN A 230 5.65 -8.07 22.47
N MET A 231 5.60 -8.88 23.55
CA MET A 231 4.43 -9.67 23.89
C MET A 231 3.18 -8.82 24.12
N LYS A 232 3.29 -7.74 24.89
CA LYS A 232 2.16 -6.82 25.13
C LYS A 232 1.66 -6.17 23.85
N ILE A 233 2.58 -5.79 22.94
CA ILE A 233 2.25 -5.22 21.64
C ILE A 233 1.51 -6.25 20.77
N ALA A 234 2.08 -7.44 20.61
CA ALA A 234 1.51 -8.48 19.76
C ALA A 234 0.15 -8.97 20.27
N LEU A 235 -0.03 -9.14 21.59
CA LEU A 235 -1.33 -9.48 22.18
C LEU A 235 -2.39 -8.43 21.89
N LYS A 236 -2.05 -7.14 22.04
CA LYS A 236 -2.97 -6.04 21.72
C LYS A 236 -3.31 -5.99 20.23
N MET A 237 -2.32 -6.14 19.37
CA MET A 237 -2.51 -6.13 17.91
C MET A 237 -3.33 -7.34 17.44
N ASN A 238 -3.13 -8.52 18.03
CA ASN A 238 -3.97 -9.69 17.76
C ASN A 238 -5.42 -9.48 18.20
N ALA A 239 -5.64 -8.88 19.38
CA ALA A 239 -6.99 -8.53 19.83
C ALA A 239 -7.68 -7.55 18.87
N ASP A 240 -6.98 -6.50 18.43
CA ASP A 240 -7.50 -5.52 17.46
C ASP A 240 -7.79 -6.19 16.09
N MET A 241 -6.91 -7.09 15.63
CA MET A 241 -7.10 -7.86 14.40
C MET A 241 -8.30 -8.80 14.48
N LEU A 242 -8.44 -9.54 15.59
CA LEU A 242 -9.57 -10.44 15.80
C LEU A 242 -10.90 -9.67 15.87
N ALA A 243 -10.91 -8.50 16.51
CA ALA A 243 -12.08 -7.63 16.55
C ALA A 243 -12.48 -7.17 15.14
N TRP A 244 -11.51 -6.75 14.32
CA TRP A 244 -11.75 -6.35 12.93
C TRP A 244 -12.26 -7.50 12.07
N LEU A 245 -11.64 -8.69 12.16
CA LEU A 245 -12.08 -9.88 11.41
C LEU A 245 -13.54 -10.23 11.73
N LYS A 246 -13.90 -10.24 13.01
CA LYS A 246 -15.28 -10.54 13.46
C LYS A 246 -16.28 -9.48 13.03
N ALA A 247 -15.96 -8.20 13.21
CA ALA A 247 -16.86 -7.10 12.87
C ALA A 247 -17.19 -7.06 11.36
N ASN A 248 -16.25 -7.48 10.52
CA ASN A 248 -16.41 -7.50 9.07
C ASN A 248 -16.87 -8.84 8.51
N MET A 249 -17.12 -9.85 9.37
CA MET A 249 -17.40 -11.23 8.95
C MET A 249 -16.39 -11.72 7.90
N ALA A 250 -15.11 -11.40 8.12
CA ALA A 250 -14.06 -11.61 7.14
C ALA A 250 -13.98 -13.09 6.70
N PRO A 251 -14.04 -13.41 5.40
CA PRO A 251 -14.12 -14.78 4.94
C PRO A 251 -12.85 -15.57 5.29
N THR A 252 -12.96 -16.86 5.54
CA THR A 252 -11.80 -17.75 5.74
C THR A 252 -11.91 -18.94 4.81
N GLY A 253 -10.78 -19.63 4.60
CA GLY A 253 -10.76 -20.88 3.86
C GLY A 253 -11.54 -21.99 4.55
N THR A 254 -11.60 -23.14 3.89
CA THR A 254 -12.13 -24.38 4.46
C THR A 254 -11.04 -25.45 4.45
N PHE A 255 -11.01 -26.29 5.47
CA PHE A 255 -10.10 -27.43 5.50
C PHE A 255 -10.52 -28.47 4.46
N ILE A 256 -9.61 -28.87 3.57
CA ILE A 256 -9.88 -29.90 2.55
C ILE A 256 -10.35 -31.22 3.18
N LYS A 257 -9.78 -31.60 4.33
CA LYS A 257 -10.01 -32.89 4.97
C LYS A 257 -11.47 -33.09 5.44
N ASN A 258 -12.14 -32.03 5.90
CA ASN A 258 -13.45 -32.15 6.57
C ASN A 258 -14.46 -31.06 6.17
N GLY A 259 -14.08 -30.09 5.33
CA GLY A 259 -14.94 -29.00 4.90
C GLY A 259 -15.20 -27.91 5.95
N ASN A 260 -14.65 -28.05 7.17
CA ASN A 260 -14.86 -27.06 8.22
C ASN A 260 -14.18 -25.73 7.87
N THR A 261 -14.82 -24.62 8.23
CA THR A 261 -14.25 -23.28 8.12
C THR A 261 -12.99 -23.17 8.97
N VAL A 262 -11.93 -22.61 8.38
CA VAL A 262 -10.68 -22.32 9.08
C VAL A 262 -10.95 -21.21 10.11
N PRO A 263 -10.69 -21.43 11.41
CA PRO A 263 -11.01 -20.44 12.43
C PRO A 263 -10.09 -19.22 12.34
N TYR A 264 -10.57 -18.08 12.83
CA TYR A 264 -9.72 -16.92 13.12
C TYR A 264 -8.65 -17.26 14.18
N PRO A 265 -7.56 -16.47 14.26
CA PRO A 265 -6.58 -16.60 15.34
C PRO A 265 -7.25 -16.52 16.72
N LYS A 266 -6.84 -17.40 17.64
CA LYS A 266 -7.30 -17.33 19.04
C LYS A 266 -6.75 -16.06 19.70
N ALA A 267 -7.51 -15.48 20.63
CA ALA A 267 -7.17 -14.22 21.28
C ALA A 267 -5.81 -14.28 22.02
N ASP A 268 -5.51 -15.42 22.63
CA ASP A 268 -4.32 -15.69 23.41
C ASP A 268 -3.21 -16.42 22.64
N ALA A 269 -3.40 -16.69 21.33
CA ALA A 269 -2.49 -17.52 20.53
C ALA A 269 -1.03 -17.03 20.54
N VAL A 270 -0.83 -15.72 20.63
CA VAL A 270 0.49 -15.09 20.75
C VAL A 270 1.21 -15.51 22.04
N SER A 271 0.50 -15.94 23.09
CA SER A 271 1.10 -16.35 24.36
C SER A 271 2.04 -17.55 24.24
N LYS A 272 1.95 -18.34 23.16
CA LYS A 272 2.87 -19.46 22.89
C LYS A 272 4.32 -19.03 22.73
N TYR A 273 4.57 -17.75 22.43
CA TYR A 273 5.91 -17.17 22.30
C TYR A 273 6.48 -16.67 23.65
N LYS A 274 5.74 -16.76 24.76
CA LYS A 274 6.28 -16.43 26.09
C LYS A 274 7.41 -17.42 26.42
N GLN A 275 8.60 -16.88 26.68
CA GLN A 275 9.71 -17.63 27.29
C GLN A 275 9.54 -17.66 28.80
#